data_AF-A0A9P5BUJ2-F1
#
_entry.id   AF-A0A9P5BUJ2-F1
#
_cell.length_a   1.000
_cell.length_b   1.000
_cell.length_c   1.000
_cell.angle_alpha   90.00
_cell.angle_beta   90.00
_cell.angle_gamma   90.00
#
_symmetry.space_group_name_H-M   'P 1'
#
loop_
_entity.id
_entity.type
_entity.pdbx_description
1 polymer ?
#
loop_
_entity_poly.entity_id
_entity_poly.type
_entity_poly.pdbx_seq_one_letter_code
_entity_poly.pdbx_strand_id
1 'polypeptide(L)'
;MSSSETGLPEGWEIRRSNSKNLPYYFHAATKDSRWEPPAGTDPEKLKQYMAAHHSSKGVAPTNYANSGDKIRAAHLLVKHRDSRRPASWREPKITRSKEEARALIEGYEAQIQAYEGTATDNGAEPKSLSELATTESDCSSARKGGDLGFFGRGDMQKEFEEASFALEKGQVSKVVETASGLHLIQRFAIHLPIQRFNADLSRSDWSRLYKRAV
;
A
#
# COMPACT_ATOMS: atom_id res chain seq x y z
N MET A 1 8.36 -15.37 -19.27
CA MET A 1 7.14 -15.33 -18.42
C MET A 1 5.96 -15.50 -19.35
N SER A 2 5.01 -16.39 -19.05
CA SER A 2 3.87 -16.58 -19.95
C SER A 2 2.86 -15.44 -19.76
N SER A 3 2.29 -14.95 -20.87
CA SER A 3 1.14 -14.03 -20.87
C SER A 3 -0.03 -14.59 -20.03
N SER A 4 -0.20 -15.91 -20.02
CA SER A 4 -1.25 -16.60 -19.26
C SER A 4 -1.14 -16.45 -17.74
N GLU A 5 0.08 -16.29 -17.21
CA GLU A 5 0.37 -16.23 -15.78
C GLU A 5 0.26 -14.80 -15.23
N THR A 6 0.71 -13.81 -16.00
CA THR A 6 0.73 -12.40 -15.58
C THR A 6 -0.54 -11.63 -15.96
N GLY A 7 -1.35 -12.17 -16.88
CA GLY A 7 -2.49 -11.46 -17.47
C GLY A 7 -2.10 -10.37 -18.46
N LEU A 8 -0.81 -10.23 -18.80
CA LEU A 8 -0.35 -9.22 -19.76
C LEU A 8 -0.61 -9.65 -21.21
N PRO A 9 -0.83 -8.70 -22.14
CA PRO A 9 -0.88 -8.99 -23.57
C PRO A 9 0.44 -9.59 -24.07
N GLU A 10 0.39 -10.25 -25.22
CA GLU A 10 1.57 -10.85 -25.84
C GLU A 10 2.69 -9.82 -26.06
N GLY A 11 3.94 -10.24 -25.88
CA GLY A 11 5.13 -9.39 -26.03
C GLY A 11 5.44 -8.50 -24.82
N TRP A 12 4.52 -8.36 -23.86
CA TRP A 12 4.75 -7.67 -22.60
C TRP A 12 5.24 -8.60 -21.49
N GLU A 13 6.16 -8.09 -20.68
CA GLU A 13 6.67 -8.77 -19.50
C GLU A 13 6.86 -7.82 -18.33
N ILE A 14 6.84 -8.37 -17.12
CA ILE A 14 7.08 -7.62 -15.88
C ILE A 14 8.57 -7.67 -15.56
N ARG A 15 9.19 -6.50 -15.47
CA ARG A 15 10.60 -6.34 -15.10
C ARG A 15 10.74 -5.56 -13.81
N ARG A 16 11.90 -5.62 -13.17
CA ARG A 16 12.23 -4.84 -11.97
C ARG A 16 13.22 -3.73 -12.33
N SER A 17 12.94 -2.52 -11.86
CA SER A 17 13.86 -1.38 -12.04
C SER A 17 15.10 -1.54 -11.17
N ASN A 18 16.29 -1.33 -11.75
CA ASN A 18 17.56 -1.49 -11.02
C ASN A 18 17.69 -0.54 -9.81
N SER A 19 17.15 0.67 -9.93
CA SER A 19 17.31 1.72 -8.91
C SER A 19 16.32 1.63 -7.75
N LYS A 20 15.10 1.11 -8.00
CA LYS A 20 14.00 1.16 -7.03
C LYS A 20 13.43 -0.22 -6.71
N ASN A 21 13.89 -1.27 -7.39
CA ASN A 21 13.37 -2.64 -7.32
C ASN A 21 11.85 -2.72 -7.52
N LEU A 22 11.27 -1.77 -8.28
CA LEU A 22 9.83 -1.71 -8.54
C LEU A 22 9.49 -2.41 -9.84
N PRO A 23 8.33 -3.10 -9.90
CA PRO A 23 7.82 -3.65 -11.13
C PRO A 23 7.50 -2.54 -12.14
N TYR A 24 7.84 -2.79 -13.40
CA TYR A 24 7.43 -2.03 -14.57
C TYR A 24 7.15 -3.00 -15.73
N TYR A 25 6.39 -2.53 -16.72
CA TYR A 25 6.00 -3.33 -17.87
C TYR A 25 6.90 -2.99 -19.06
N PHE A 26 7.44 -4.01 -19.70
CA PHE A 26 8.34 -3.88 -20.83
C PHE A 26 7.85 -4.68 -22.02
N HIS A 27 7.85 -4.08 -23.20
CA HIS A 27 7.54 -4.77 -24.44
C HIS A 27 8.83 -5.18 -25.16
N ALA A 28 9.07 -6.47 -25.31
CA ALA A 28 10.36 -6.99 -25.77
C ALA A 28 10.72 -6.61 -27.22
N ALA A 29 9.72 -6.56 -28.12
CA ALA A 29 9.92 -6.19 -29.52
C ALA A 29 10.12 -4.68 -29.72
N THR A 30 9.22 -3.84 -29.20
CA THR A 30 9.25 -2.39 -29.40
C THR A 30 10.20 -1.65 -28.46
N LYS A 31 10.74 -2.33 -27.43
CA LYS A 31 11.55 -1.76 -26.34
C LYS A 31 10.81 -0.69 -25.51
N ASP A 32 9.48 -0.67 -25.59
CA ASP A 32 8.66 0.24 -24.81
C ASP A 32 8.66 -0.15 -23.32
N SER A 33 8.72 0.84 -22.44
CA SER A 33 8.74 0.69 -20.98
C SER A 33 7.72 1.61 -20.35
N ARG A 34 6.85 1.08 -19.48
CA ARG A 34 5.83 1.86 -18.79
C ARG A 34 5.55 1.37 -17.38
N TRP A 35 4.97 2.24 -16.57
CA TRP A 35 4.63 1.96 -15.17
C TRP A 35 3.20 1.44 -15.01
N GLU A 36 2.32 1.81 -15.93
CA GLU A 36 0.94 1.37 -15.99
C GLU A 36 0.82 0.09 -16.81
N PRO A 37 -0.06 -0.85 -16.42
CA PRO A 37 -0.32 -2.03 -17.23
C PRO A 37 -0.74 -1.64 -18.66
N PRO A 38 -0.25 -2.35 -19.69
CA PRO A 38 -0.66 -2.11 -21.08
C PRO A 38 -2.15 -2.38 -21.29
N ALA A 39 -2.71 -1.80 -22.36
CA ALA A 39 -4.10 -2.04 -22.72
C ALA A 39 -4.33 -3.54 -23.03
N GLY A 40 -5.44 -4.09 -22.54
CA GLY A 40 -5.76 -5.52 -22.68
C GLY A 40 -5.21 -6.40 -21.55
N THR A 41 -4.57 -5.84 -20.52
CA THR A 41 -4.21 -6.59 -19.32
C THR A 41 -5.44 -7.11 -18.58
N ASP A 42 -5.43 -8.38 -18.21
CA ASP A 42 -6.38 -8.99 -17.28
C ASP A 42 -6.04 -8.54 -15.84
N PRO A 43 -6.88 -7.70 -15.21
CA PRO A 43 -6.57 -7.10 -13.92
C PRO A 43 -6.57 -8.12 -12.78
N GLU A 44 -7.36 -9.19 -12.85
CA GLU A 44 -7.46 -10.18 -11.78
C GLU A 44 -6.24 -11.11 -11.78
N LYS A 45 -5.80 -11.53 -12.97
CA LYS A 45 -4.53 -12.29 -13.09
C LYS A 45 -3.34 -11.45 -12.69
N LEU A 46 -3.30 -10.18 -13.10
CA LEU A 46 -2.23 -9.28 -12.70
C LEU A 46 -2.21 -9.11 -11.17
N LYS A 47 -3.38 -8.96 -10.54
CA LYS A 47 -3.51 -8.88 -9.08
C LYS A 47 -2.95 -10.13 -8.40
N GLN A 48 -3.35 -11.31 -8.85
CA GLN A 48 -2.87 -12.60 -8.30
C GLN A 48 -1.34 -12.73 -8.46
N TYR A 49 -0.82 -12.35 -9.63
CA TYR A 49 0.61 -12.34 -9.89
C TYR A 49 1.37 -11.36 -8.97
N MET A 50 0.86 -10.13 -8.80
CA MET A 50 1.45 -9.14 -7.89
C MET A 50 1.44 -9.62 -6.44
N ALA A 51 0.36 -10.27 -5.98
CA ALA A 51 0.27 -10.84 -4.65
C ALA A 51 1.35 -11.91 -4.41
N ALA A 52 1.56 -12.80 -5.39
CA ALA A 52 2.52 -13.89 -5.28
C ALA A 52 4.00 -13.45 -5.41
N HIS A 53 4.29 -12.43 -6.24
CA HIS A 53 5.66 -12.11 -6.64
C HIS A 53 6.16 -10.71 -6.23
N HIS A 54 5.26 -9.84 -5.73
CA HIS A 54 5.55 -8.44 -5.50
C HIS A 54 5.02 -7.87 -4.18
N SER A 55 4.62 -8.71 -3.21
CA SER A 55 4.36 -8.22 -1.85
C SER A 55 5.63 -7.59 -1.28
N SER A 56 5.64 -6.27 -1.12
CA SER A 56 6.69 -5.61 -0.37
C SER A 56 6.55 -6.07 1.08
N LYS A 57 7.39 -7.03 1.48
CA LYS A 57 7.54 -7.50 2.87
C LYS A 57 8.23 -6.44 3.74
N GLY A 58 7.73 -5.21 3.69
CA GLY A 58 8.18 -4.11 4.52
C GLY A 58 8.60 -2.87 3.76
N VAL A 59 8.69 -1.82 4.55
CA VAL A 59 9.18 -0.49 4.19
C VAL A 59 10.64 -0.62 3.75
N ALA A 60 10.97 -0.21 2.52
CA ALA A 60 12.36 -0.14 2.11
C ALA A 60 13.12 0.73 3.13
N PRO A 61 14.21 0.22 3.75
CA PRO A 61 15.04 0.99 4.65
C PRO A 61 15.78 2.02 3.81
N THR A 62 15.16 3.17 3.63
CA THR A 62 15.80 4.26 2.91
C THR A 62 16.53 5.09 3.95
N ASN A 63 17.86 5.13 3.81
CA ASN A 63 18.75 6.05 4.51
C ASN A 63 18.43 7.47 4.02
N TYR A 64 17.35 8.08 4.50
CA TYR A 64 17.12 9.51 4.33
C TYR A 64 17.01 10.14 5.71
N ALA A 65 17.94 11.07 5.97
CA ALA A 65 17.97 11.85 7.19
C ALA A 65 16.60 12.49 7.42
N ASN A 66 16.08 12.32 8.64
CA ASN A 66 14.83 12.91 9.08
C ASN A 66 14.93 14.44 8.93
N SER A 67 14.35 15.01 7.87
CA SER A 67 14.10 16.46 7.83
C SER A 67 12.95 16.71 8.81
N GLY A 68 13.23 17.34 9.94
CA GLY A 68 12.43 17.30 11.18
C GLY A 68 10.91 17.50 11.06
N ASP A 69 10.43 18.15 10.01
CA ASP A 69 9.01 18.45 9.79
C ASP A 69 8.27 17.47 8.86
N LYS A 70 8.96 16.48 8.29
CA LYS A 70 8.36 15.51 7.36
C LYS A 70 8.01 14.20 8.06
N ILE A 71 6.94 13.56 7.59
CA ILE A 71 6.53 12.22 8.00
C ILE A 71 6.61 11.27 6.82
N ARG A 72 6.79 9.98 7.09
CA ARG A 72 6.66 8.91 6.09
C ARG A 72 5.40 8.12 6.39
N ALA A 73 4.57 7.90 5.38
CA ALA A 73 3.37 7.11 5.50
C ALA A 73 3.16 6.22 4.28
N ALA A 74 2.44 5.12 4.49
CA ALA A 74 1.81 4.36 3.42
C ALA A 74 0.29 4.57 3.45
N HIS A 75 -0.36 4.28 2.33
CA HIS A 75 -1.81 4.28 2.28
C HIS A 75 -2.38 3.18 1.38
N LEU A 76 -3.65 2.86 1.63
CA LEU A 76 -4.51 2.10 0.74
C LEU A 76 -5.63 3.04 0.27
N LEU A 77 -5.80 3.19 -1.04
CA LEU A 77 -6.82 4.04 -1.66
C LEU A 77 -7.89 3.18 -2.34
N VAL A 78 -9.16 3.41 -2.01
CA VAL A 78 -10.31 2.91 -2.78
C VAL A 78 -11.02 4.08 -3.43
N LYS A 79 -11.04 4.10 -4.77
CA LYS A 79 -11.75 5.12 -5.54
C LYS A 79 -13.22 4.76 -5.74
N HIS A 80 -14.02 5.74 -6.08
CA HIS A 80 -15.41 5.62 -6.51
C HIS A 80 -15.66 6.49 -7.75
N ARG A 81 -16.85 6.37 -8.35
CA ARG A 81 -17.24 7.11 -9.57
C ARG A 81 -17.11 8.63 -9.46
N ASP A 82 -17.25 9.19 -8.24
CA ASP A 82 -17.15 10.64 -7.98
C ASP A 82 -15.74 11.09 -7.56
N SER A 83 -14.77 10.16 -7.48
CA SER A 83 -13.37 10.53 -7.27
C SER A 83 -12.87 11.38 -8.45
N ARG A 84 -12.02 12.37 -8.21
CA ARG A 84 -11.49 13.32 -9.23
C ARG A 84 -10.92 12.66 -10.49
N ARG A 85 -10.45 11.41 -10.37
CA ARG A 85 -9.92 10.56 -11.46
C ARG A 85 -10.40 9.11 -11.24
N PRO A 86 -11.60 8.73 -11.72
CA PRO A 86 -12.22 7.42 -11.48
C PRO A 86 -11.65 6.35 -12.41
N ALA A 87 -10.34 6.15 -12.34
CA ALA A 87 -9.57 5.14 -13.06
C ALA A 87 -8.29 4.82 -12.28
N SER A 88 -7.81 3.59 -12.36
CA SER A 88 -6.56 3.14 -11.71
C SER A 88 -5.83 2.13 -12.59
N TRP A 89 -4.69 1.65 -12.10
CA TRP A 89 -3.96 0.55 -12.71
C TRP A 89 -4.72 -0.79 -12.64
N ARG A 90 -5.67 -0.90 -11.70
CA ARG A 90 -6.51 -2.10 -11.52
C ARG A 90 -7.74 -2.05 -12.40
N GLU A 91 -8.31 -0.87 -12.57
CA GLU A 91 -9.57 -0.69 -13.27
C GLU A 91 -9.52 0.59 -14.13
N PRO A 92 -9.55 0.48 -15.47
CA PRO A 92 -9.43 1.63 -16.35
C PRO A 92 -10.62 2.60 -16.24
N LYS A 93 -11.78 2.14 -15.74
CA LYS A 93 -12.97 2.96 -15.50
C LYS A 93 -13.71 2.44 -14.27
N ILE A 94 -13.65 3.21 -13.18
CA ILE A 94 -14.27 2.86 -11.89
C ILE A 94 -15.71 3.37 -11.86
N THR A 95 -16.67 2.46 -11.73
CA THR A 95 -18.11 2.76 -11.72
C THR A 95 -18.78 2.60 -10.35
N ARG A 96 -18.09 1.96 -9.39
CA ARG A 96 -18.61 1.72 -8.04
C ARG A 96 -19.02 3.01 -7.33
N SER A 97 -20.08 2.94 -6.53
CA SER A 97 -20.56 4.05 -5.71
C SER A 97 -19.59 4.36 -4.56
N LYS A 98 -19.80 5.51 -3.92
CA LYS A 98 -19.06 5.89 -2.72
C LYS A 98 -19.37 4.95 -1.55
N GLU A 99 -20.60 4.46 -1.46
CA GLU A 99 -21.06 3.52 -0.44
C GLU A 99 -20.41 2.14 -0.62
N GLU A 100 -20.30 1.66 -1.87
CA GLU A 100 -19.59 0.42 -2.19
C GLU A 100 -18.09 0.56 -1.87
N ALA A 101 -17.47 1.69 -2.24
CA ALA A 101 -16.08 1.96 -1.89
C ALA A 101 -15.86 2.02 -0.37
N ARG A 102 -16.84 2.54 0.38
CA ARG A 102 -16.82 2.58 1.85
C ARG A 102 -16.89 1.18 2.44
N ALA A 103 -17.82 0.35 1.99
CA ALA A 103 -17.91 -1.03 2.44
C ALA A 103 -16.61 -1.83 2.17
N LEU A 104 -15.99 -1.62 1.01
CA LEU A 104 -14.70 -2.25 0.67
C LEU A 104 -13.59 -1.82 1.64
N ILE A 105 -13.42 -0.51 1.85
CA ILE A 105 -12.32 -0.01 2.67
C ILE A 105 -12.51 -0.31 4.16
N GLU A 106 -13.75 -0.37 4.65
CA GLU A 106 -14.05 -0.83 6.01
C GLU A 106 -13.74 -2.32 6.19
N GLY A 107 -13.98 -3.15 5.16
CA GLY A 107 -13.54 -4.54 5.14
C GLY A 107 -12.02 -4.71 5.16
N TYR A 108 -11.27 -3.80 4.52
CA TYR A 108 -9.82 -3.74 4.62
C TYR A 108 -9.35 -3.23 5.98
N GLU A 109 -10.04 -2.24 6.55
CA GLU A 109 -9.77 -1.74 7.90
C GLU A 109 -9.88 -2.87 8.92
N ALA A 110 -10.91 -3.71 8.83
CA ALA A 110 -11.10 -4.86 9.71
C ALA A 110 -9.95 -5.88 9.61
N GLN A 111 -9.47 -6.18 8.40
CA GLN A 111 -8.33 -7.07 8.18
C GLN A 111 -7.02 -6.49 8.73
N ILE A 112 -6.82 -5.17 8.61
CA ILE A 112 -5.66 -4.48 9.16
C ILE A 112 -5.71 -4.44 10.68
N GLN A 113 -6.86 -4.14 11.27
CA GLN A 113 -7.02 -4.17 12.72
C GLN A 113 -6.78 -5.56 13.31
N ALA A 114 -7.17 -6.62 12.59
CA ALA A 114 -6.86 -8.00 12.97
C ALA A 114 -5.34 -8.28 12.89
N TYR A 115 -4.65 -7.75 11.87
CA TYR A 115 -3.20 -7.88 11.71
C TYR A 115 -2.41 -7.14 12.80
N GLU A 116 -2.80 -5.90 13.10
CA GLU A 116 -2.16 -5.06 14.13
C GLU A 116 -2.51 -5.52 15.57
N GLY A 117 -3.42 -6.50 15.71
CA GLY A 117 -3.88 -6.99 17.01
C GLY A 117 -4.75 -5.98 17.78
N THR A 118 -5.33 -5.00 17.08
CA THR A 118 -6.19 -3.97 17.67
C THR A 118 -7.68 -4.34 17.63
N ALA A 119 -8.05 -5.39 16.90
CA ALA A 119 -9.42 -5.91 16.87
C ALA A 119 -9.67 -6.91 18.02
N THR A 120 -10.79 -6.75 18.72
CA THR A 120 -11.34 -7.75 19.64
C THR A 120 -12.33 -8.62 18.88
N ASP A 121 -11.83 -9.60 18.13
CA ASP A 121 -12.63 -10.64 17.47
C ASP A 121 -13.65 -10.13 16.43
N ASN A 122 -13.17 -9.80 15.24
CA ASN A 122 -14.01 -9.41 14.09
C ASN A 122 -14.12 -10.50 13.00
N GLY A 123 -13.52 -11.67 13.21
CA GLY A 123 -13.48 -12.79 12.24
C GLY A 123 -12.74 -12.50 10.92
N ALA A 124 -12.07 -11.35 10.78
CA ALA A 124 -11.38 -10.98 9.56
C ALA A 124 -10.03 -11.70 9.43
N GLU A 125 -9.67 -12.10 8.20
CA GLU A 125 -8.34 -12.63 7.91
C GLU A 125 -7.27 -11.53 8.16
N PRO A 126 -6.29 -11.74 9.05
CA PRO A 126 -5.29 -10.71 9.35
C PRO A 126 -4.40 -10.41 8.14
N LYS A 127 -4.45 -9.18 7.62
CA LYS A 127 -3.55 -8.69 6.55
C LYS A 127 -3.00 -7.32 6.85
N SER A 128 -1.72 -7.11 6.56
CA SER A 128 -1.09 -5.80 6.73
C SER A 128 -1.59 -4.79 5.71
N LEU A 129 -1.47 -3.49 6.00
CA LEU A 129 -1.78 -2.44 5.04
C LEU A 129 -0.95 -2.59 3.76
N SER A 130 0.34 -2.94 3.87
CA SER A 130 1.24 -3.09 2.71
C SER A 130 0.77 -4.19 1.76
N GLU A 131 0.32 -5.33 2.29
CA GLU A 131 -0.20 -6.45 1.50
C GLU A 131 -1.48 -6.04 0.77
N LEU A 132 -2.47 -5.49 1.49
CA LEU A 132 -3.72 -5.03 0.89
C LEU A 132 -3.50 -3.88 -0.09
N ALA A 133 -2.59 -2.95 0.20
CA ALA A 133 -2.27 -1.86 -0.71
C ALA A 133 -1.66 -2.36 -2.02
N THR A 134 -0.89 -3.45 -1.98
CA THR A 134 -0.29 -4.05 -3.18
C THR A 134 -1.35 -4.59 -4.15
N THR A 135 -2.44 -5.17 -3.63
CA THR A 135 -3.44 -5.87 -4.44
C THR A 135 -4.73 -5.07 -4.66
N GLU A 136 -5.10 -4.20 -3.71
CA GLU A 136 -6.40 -3.53 -3.68
C GLU A 136 -6.34 -2.02 -3.91
N SER A 137 -5.20 -1.37 -3.67
CA SER A 137 -5.11 0.09 -3.76
C SER A 137 -5.23 0.57 -5.20
N ASP A 138 -6.12 1.53 -5.44
CA ASP A 138 -6.27 2.25 -6.70
C ASP A 138 -5.18 3.33 -6.92
N CYS A 139 -4.23 3.47 -5.98
CA CYS A 139 -3.07 4.36 -6.11
C CYS A 139 -1.89 3.64 -6.78
N SER A 140 -1.08 4.38 -7.52
CA SER A 140 0.18 3.86 -8.10
C SER A 140 1.26 3.56 -7.05
N SER A 141 1.06 3.95 -5.78
CA SER A 141 1.86 3.53 -4.63
C SER A 141 1.66 2.04 -4.30
N ALA A 142 0.65 1.36 -4.84
CA ALA A 142 0.41 -0.07 -4.66
C ALA A 142 1.67 -0.93 -4.90
N ARG A 143 2.44 -0.62 -5.96
CA ARG A 143 3.72 -1.29 -6.27
C ARG A 143 4.81 -1.18 -5.19
N LYS A 144 4.60 -0.33 -4.18
CA LYS A 144 5.44 -0.09 -3.01
C LYS A 144 4.74 -0.45 -1.70
N GLY A 145 3.68 -1.26 -1.75
CA GLY A 145 2.86 -1.52 -0.57
C GLY A 145 2.21 -0.27 0.01
N GLY A 146 1.86 0.68 -0.86
CA GLY A 146 1.24 1.94 -0.45
C GLY A 146 2.20 3.03 0.02
N ASP A 147 3.50 2.78 0.14
CA ASP A 147 4.48 3.76 0.62
C ASP A 147 4.57 5.01 -0.27
N LEU A 148 4.26 6.16 0.33
CA LEU A 148 4.29 7.48 -0.31
C LEU A 148 5.66 8.17 -0.16
N GLY A 149 6.57 7.62 0.64
CA GLY A 149 7.80 8.30 1.02
C GLY A 149 7.56 9.41 2.04
N PHE A 150 8.57 10.27 2.21
CA PHE A 150 8.49 11.40 3.13
C PHE A 150 7.76 12.57 2.48
N PHE A 151 6.83 13.18 3.22
CA PHE A 151 6.13 14.40 2.84
C PHE A 151 5.99 15.35 4.03
N GLY A 152 5.97 16.65 3.72
CA GLY A 152 5.72 17.73 4.66
C GLY A 152 4.30 18.28 4.53
N ARG A 153 4.05 19.38 5.24
CA ARG A 153 2.79 20.12 5.12
C ARG A 153 2.71 20.82 3.76
N GLY A 154 1.53 20.80 3.15
CA GLY A 154 1.25 21.34 1.81
C GLY A 154 1.51 20.36 0.65
N ASP A 155 2.09 19.19 0.90
CA ASP A 155 2.43 18.21 -0.15
C ASP A 155 1.22 17.34 -0.55
N MET A 156 0.24 17.20 0.35
CA MET A 156 -0.91 16.29 0.20
C MET A 156 -2.24 17.06 0.23
N GLN A 157 -3.34 16.39 -0.13
CA GLN A 157 -4.68 16.94 0.10
C GLN A 157 -4.90 17.17 1.59
N LYS A 158 -5.57 18.26 1.95
CA LYS A 158 -5.72 18.75 3.32
C LYS A 158 -6.21 17.66 4.27
N GLU A 159 -7.27 16.94 3.89
CA GLU A 159 -7.88 15.89 4.72
C GLU A 159 -6.92 14.71 4.95
N PHE A 160 -6.14 14.34 3.92
CA PHE A 160 -5.13 13.30 4.03
C PHE A 160 -3.97 13.72 4.92
N GLU A 161 -3.51 14.97 4.76
CA GLU A 161 -2.42 15.53 5.55
C GLU A 161 -2.80 15.61 7.03
N GLU A 162 -3.93 16.23 7.34
CA GLU A 162 -4.41 16.39 8.72
C GLU A 162 -4.50 15.03 9.42
N ALA A 163 -5.08 14.02 8.76
CA ALA A 163 -5.12 12.68 9.29
C ALA A 163 -3.72 12.07 9.46
N SER A 164 -2.85 12.17 8.46
CA SER A 164 -1.49 11.58 8.50
C SER A 164 -0.63 12.16 9.62
N PHE A 165 -0.70 13.46 9.84
CA PHE A 165 0.08 14.16 10.87
C PHE A 165 -0.51 13.97 12.27
N ALA A 166 -1.81 13.70 12.39
CA ALA A 166 -2.47 13.37 13.65
C ALA A 166 -2.15 11.95 14.14
N LEU A 167 -1.72 11.04 13.26
CA LEU A 167 -1.33 9.68 13.65
C LEU A 167 -0.06 9.65 14.49
N GLU A 168 -0.05 8.79 15.50
CA GLU A 168 1.18 8.38 16.17
C GLU A 168 2.04 7.51 15.24
N LYS A 169 3.33 7.40 15.58
CA LYS A 169 4.26 6.54 14.83
C LYS A 169 3.82 5.08 14.93
N GLY A 170 3.66 4.41 13.80
CA GLY A 170 3.18 3.03 13.69
C GLY A 170 1.66 2.91 13.58
N GLN A 171 0.91 3.99 13.84
CA GLN A 171 -0.55 3.94 13.87
C GLN A 171 -1.16 3.89 12.47
N VAL A 172 -2.30 3.21 12.36
CA VAL A 172 -3.19 3.20 11.19
C VAL A 172 -4.41 4.08 11.47
N SER A 173 -4.83 4.89 10.49
CA SER A 173 -6.01 5.75 10.59
C SER A 173 -7.32 4.97 10.48
N LYS A 174 -8.41 5.64 10.85
CA LYS A 174 -9.75 5.34 10.32
C LYS A 174 -9.84 5.71 8.83
N VAL A 175 -10.99 5.43 8.22
CA VAL A 175 -11.26 5.82 6.83
C VAL A 175 -11.22 7.35 6.68
N VAL A 176 -10.31 7.83 5.83
CA VAL A 176 -10.14 9.26 5.50
C VAL A 176 -10.69 9.50 4.10
N GLU A 177 -11.57 10.48 3.96
CA GLU A 177 -12.13 10.86 2.66
C GLU A 177 -11.40 12.06 2.06
N THR A 178 -11.15 12.02 0.75
CA THR A 178 -10.55 13.11 -0.02
C THR A 178 -11.22 13.19 -1.40
N ALA A 179 -10.92 14.21 -2.20
CA ALA A 179 -11.34 14.25 -3.60
C ALA A 179 -10.77 13.10 -4.45
N SER A 180 -9.74 12.38 -3.97
CA SER A 180 -9.21 11.19 -4.66
C SER A 180 -9.95 9.90 -4.34
N GLY A 181 -10.82 9.85 -3.35
CA GLY A 181 -11.46 8.64 -2.83
C GLY A 181 -11.21 8.46 -1.33
N LEU A 182 -11.39 7.22 -0.86
CA LEU A 182 -11.29 6.82 0.54
C LEU A 182 -9.91 6.20 0.82
N HIS A 183 -9.32 6.53 1.96
CA HIS A 183 -7.97 6.11 2.34
C HIS A 183 -7.92 5.46 3.72
N LEU A 184 -7.06 4.47 3.86
CA LEU A 184 -6.46 4.08 5.14
C LEU A 184 -4.99 4.48 5.10
N ILE A 185 -4.49 5.07 6.17
CA ILE A 185 -3.16 5.68 6.23
C ILE A 185 -2.40 5.04 7.38
N GLN A 186 -1.17 4.57 7.14
CA GLN A 186 -0.26 4.10 8.18
C GLN A 186 0.95 5.04 8.26
N ARG A 187 1.17 5.67 9.42
CA ARG A 187 2.38 6.46 9.66
C ARG A 187 3.51 5.52 10.08
N PHE A 188 4.64 5.57 9.41
CA PHE A 188 5.78 4.75 9.80
C PHE A 188 6.51 5.31 11.01
N ALA A 189 7.00 4.41 11.88
CA ALA A 189 7.95 4.76 12.91
C ALA A 189 9.32 5.09 12.29
N ILE A 190 9.88 6.26 12.61
CA ILE A 190 11.21 6.65 12.14
C ILE A 190 12.27 6.03 13.08
N HIS A 191 12.92 4.95 12.61
CA HIS A 191 14.11 4.20 13.12
C HIS A 191 13.93 3.29 14.36
N LEU A 192 14.47 2.06 14.44
CA LEU A 192 15.86 1.60 14.22
C LEU A 192 16.06 0.59 13.06
N PRO A 193 17.31 0.33 12.63
CA PRO A 193 17.61 -0.78 11.74
C PRO A 193 17.15 -2.06 12.42
N ILE A 194 16.46 -2.93 11.68
CA ILE A 194 16.30 -4.31 12.11
C ILE A 194 17.73 -4.90 12.11
N GLN A 195 18.45 -4.79 13.23
CA GLN A 195 19.42 -5.82 13.55
C GLN A 195 18.62 -7.11 13.54
N ARG A 196 19.04 -8.06 12.70
CA ARG A 196 18.46 -9.39 12.62
C ARG A 196 18.33 -9.96 14.03
N PHE A 197 17.14 -9.88 14.62
CA PHE A 197 16.82 -10.64 15.82
C PHE A 197 16.56 -12.06 15.36
N ASN A 198 17.49 -12.95 15.71
CA ASN A 198 17.27 -14.39 15.61
C ASN A 198 15.97 -14.73 16.36
N ALA A 199 15.14 -15.55 15.70
CA ALA A 199 13.85 -15.97 16.20
C ALA A 199 14.03 -16.80 17.49
N ASP A 200 13.83 -16.19 18.66
CA ASP A 200 13.51 -16.94 19.88
C ASP A 200 12.93 -16.11 21.05
N LEU A 201 12.07 -15.13 20.79
CA LEU A 201 11.36 -14.42 21.87
C LEU A 201 9.85 -14.61 21.75
N SER A 202 9.28 -15.19 22.80
CA SER A 202 7.86 -15.53 22.88
C SER A 202 6.98 -14.28 23.03
N ARG A 203 5.70 -14.43 22.68
CA ARG A 203 4.68 -13.36 22.64
C ARG A 203 4.52 -12.55 23.94
N SER A 204 4.96 -13.05 25.09
CA SER A 204 4.86 -12.34 26.38
C SER A 204 5.87 -11.19 26.53
N ASP A 205 6.98 -11.21 25.80
CA ASP A 205 8.08 -10.24 26.00
C ASP A 205 7.83 -8.89 25.32
N TRP A 206 6.98 -8.85 24.30
CA TRP A 206 6.59 -7.62 23.60
C TRP A 206 5.85 -6.62 24.50
N SER A 207 5.05 -7.10 25.46
CA SER A 207 4.27 -6.24 26.37
C SER A 207 5.13 -5.52 27.42
N ARG A 208 6.29 -6.10 27.77
CA ARG A 208 7.21 -5.54 28.78
C ARG A 208 8.15 -4.49 28.23
N LEU A 209 8.55 -4.59 26.97
CA LEU A 209 9.47 -3.63 26.35
C LEU A 209 8.80 -2.28 26.02
N TYR A 210 7.49 -2.27 25.74
CA TYR A 210 6.76 -1.03 25.45
C TYR A 210 6.40 -0.22 26.72
N LYS A 211 6.34 -0.85 27.90
CA LYS A 211 5.98 -0.17 29.17
C LYS A 211 7.15 0.53 29.89
N ARG A 212 8.35 0.57 29.31
CA ARG A 212 9.56 1.15 29.94
C ARG A 212 10.14 2.36 29.20
N ALA A 213 9.44 2.87 28.19
CA ALA A 213 9.83 4.07 27.44
C ALA A 213 8.89 5.26 27.72
N VAL A 214 8.32 5.33 28.93
CA VAL A 214 7.71 6.54 29.52
C VAL A 214 8.20 6.65 30.95
#